data_AF-A0AAW0CJM8-F1
#
_entry.id   AF-A0AAW0CJM8-F1
#
_cell.length_a   1.000
_cell.length_b   1.000
_cell.length_c   1.000
_cell.angle_alpha   90.00
_cell.angle_beta   90.00
_cell.angle_gamma   90.00
#
_symmetry.space_group_name_H-M   'P 1'
#
loop_
_entity.id
_entity.type
_entity.pdbx_description
1 polymer ?
#
loop_
_entity_poly.entity_id
_entity_poly.type
_entity_poly.pdbx_seq_one_letter_code
_entity_poly.pdbx_strand_id
1 'polypeptide(L)'
;MVSPHPDFDDTKKVEQYLQDRRVLGYDPLVQPALLRHEIVSSKNSHRTIALARYTASRIISGNDDRLLVIVGPCSIHSPEQALEYARLLKERIPSWSNLLIIMRAYL
;
A
#
# COMPACT_ATOMS: atom_id res chain seq x y z
N MET A 1 22.34 17.79 20.67
CA MET A 1 21.43 18.93 20.41
C MET A 1 22.24 19.97 19.63
N VAL A 2 21.95 20.17 18.35
CA VAL A 2 22.62 21.21 17.55
C VAL A 2 22.17 22.57 18.08
N SER A 3 23.13 23.47 18.36
CA SER A 3 22.82 24.83 18.80
C SER A 3 21.88 25.51 17.79
N PRO A 4 20.87 26.30 18.22
CA PRO A 4 19.98 27.01 17.30
C PRO A 4 20.71 28.09 16.50
N HIS A 5 21.95 28.41 16.86
CA HIS A 5 22.82 29.39 16.22
C HIS A 5 23.99 28.71 15.50
N PRO A 6 24.30 29.14 14.27
CA PRO A 6 25.49 28.68 13.57
C PRO A 6 26.73 29.18 14.32
N ASP A 7 27.70 28.30 14.44
CA ASP A 7 29.04 28.63 14.93
C ASP A 7 29.87 29.04 13.70
N PHE A 8 29.90 30.33 13.40
CA PHE A 8 30.53 30.86 12.17
C PHE A 8 32.06 30.67 12.13
N ASP A 9 32.67 30.39 13.28
CA ASP A 9 34.11 30.14 13.40
C ASP A 9 34.48 28.67 13.10
N ASP A 10 33.48 27.77 13.03
CA ASP A 10 33.66 26.35 12.71
C ASP A 10 32.90 25.98 11.42
N THR A 11 33.66 25.89 10.32
CA THR A 11 33.14 25.56 8.99
C THR A 11 32.33 24.25 8.97
N LYS A 12 32.71 23.24 9.78
CA LYS A 12 31.95 21.96 9.84
C LYS A 12 30.59 22.15 10.52
N LYS A 13 30.53 22.96 11.59
CA LYS A 13 29.27 23.27 12.25
C LYS A 13 28.38 24.18 11.41
N VAL A 14 28.95 25.06 10.59
CA VAL A 14 28.18 25.84 9.59
C VAL A 14 27.56 24.91 8.55
N GLU A 15 28.33 23.96 8.01
CA GLU A 15 27.82 23.00 7.03
C GLU A 15 26.71 22.10 7.62
N GLN A 16 26.91 21.63 8.85
CA GLN A 16 25.88 20.92 9.62
C GLN A 16 24.69 21.80 10.04
N TYR A 17 24.86 23.13 10.11
CA TYR A 17 23.74 24.05 10.37
C TYR A 17 22.89 24.26 9.11
N LEU A 18 23.54 24.26 7.94
CA LEU A 18 22.88 24.40 6.64
C LEU A 18 22.14 23.13 6.20
N GLN A 19 22.58 21.96 6.66
CA GLN A 19 21.99 20.65 6.31
C GLN A 19 21.40 19.98 7.55
N ASP A 20 20.24 19.34 7.42
CA ASP A 20 19.69 18.45 8.46
C ASP A 20 19.45 19.07 9.86
N ARG A 21 19.37 20.41 9.95
CA ARG A 21 19.21 21.18 11.20
C ARG A 21 18.09 20.67 12.13
N ARG A 22 16.99 20.17 11.56
CA ARG A 22 15.81 19.66 12.29
C ARG A 22 15.58 18.16 12.08
N VAL A 23 16.56 17.45 11.55
CA VAL A 23 16.49 16.00 11.37
C VAL A 23 16.89 15.35 12.68
N LEU A 24 15.99 14.55 13.26
CA LEU A 24 16.27 13.81 14.50
C LEU A 24 17.22 12.63 14.25
N GLY A 25 17.18 12.07 13.05
CA GLY A 25 17.99 10.94 12.64
C GLY A 25 17.49 10.34 11.33
N TYR A 26 18.14 9.24 10.94
CA TYR A 26 17.82 8.49 9.75
C TYR A 26 17.67 7.02 10.11
N ASP A 27 16.51 6.45 9.79
CA ASP A 27 16.28 5.02 9.90
C ASP A 27 16.39 4.38 8.52
N PRO A 28 17.32 3.44 8.29
CA PRO A 28 17.43 2.76 7.02
C PRO A 28 16.17 1.93 6.76
N LEU A 29 15.57 2.10 5.60
CA LEU A 29 14.40 1.33 5.18
C LEU A 29 14.83 0.07 4.43
N VAL A 30 14.09 -1.03 4.66
CA VAL A 30 14.29 -2.28 3.94
C VAL A 30 14.08 -2.06 2.44
N GLN A 31 15.00 -2.55 1.63
CA GLN A 31 14.91 -2.42 0.18
C GLN A 31 13.70 -3.21 -0.37
N PRO A 32 12.93 -2.65 -1.32
CA PRO A 32 11.80 -3.36 -1.91
C PRO A 32 12.17 -4.71 -2.56
N ALA A 33 13.42 -4.86 -3.03
CA ALA A 33 13.91 -6.10 -3.60
C ALA A 33 14.01 -7.23 -2.56
N LEU A 34 14.43 -6.93 -1.33
CA LEU A 34 14.52 -7.89 -0.23
C LEU A 34 13.12 -8.35 0.20
N LEU A 35 12.18 -7.42 0.36
CA LEU A 35 10.79 -7.77 0.69
C LEU A 35 10.15 -8.68 -0.36
N ARG A 36 10.39 -8.44 -1.64
CA ARG A 36 9.89 -9.31 -2.73
C ARG A 36 10.56 -10.67 -2.76
N HIS A 37 11.79 -10.78 -2.27
CA HIS A 37 12.50 -12.06 -2.16
C HIS A 37 11.94 -12.90 -1.01
N GLU A 38 11.67 -12.29 0.14
CA GLU A 38 11.12 -12.97 1.32
C GLU A 38 9.63 -13.32 1.16
N ILE A 39 8.84 -12.40 0.60
CA ILE A 39 7.39 -12.54 0.45
C ILE A 39 7.05 -12.81 -1.02
N VAL A 40 7.17 -14.07 -1.41
CA VAL A 40 6.92 -14.50 -2.80
C VAL A 40 5.42 -14.61 -3.06
N SER A 41 4.95 -13.87 -4.07
CA SER A 41 3.56 -13.96 -4.51
C SER A 41 3.25 -15.31 -5.14
N SER A 42 2.15 -15.94 -4.71
CA SER A 42 1.71 -17.22 -5.25
C SER A 42 1.17 -17.10 -6.68
N LYS A 43 1.18 -18.21 -7.44
CA LYS A 43 0.56 -18.28 -8.78
C LYS A 43 -0.92 -17.86 -8.74
N ASN A 44 -1.64 -18.22 -7.68
CA ASN A 44 -3.03 -17.84 -7.49
C ASN A 44 -3.18 -16.33 -7.29
N SER A 45 -2.29 -15.68 -6.53
CA SER A 45 -2.28 -14.23 -6.36
C SER A 45 -2.10 -13.52 -7.71
N HIS A 46 -1.13 -13.95 -8.52
CA HIS A 46 -0.91 -13.39 -9.86
C HIS A 46 -2.15 -13.50 -10.75
N ARG A 47 -2.82 -14.67 -10.75
CA ARG A 47 -4.04 -14.87 -11.53
C ARG A 47 -5.18 -13.96 -11.06
N THR A 48 -5.38 -13.85 -9.74
CA THR A 48 -6.40 -12.96 -9.15
C THR A 48 -6.16 -11.51 -9.55
N ILE A 49 -4.93 -11.02 -9.42
CA ILE A 49 -4.56 -9.63 -9.76
C ILE A 49 -4.75 -9.37 -11.25
N ALA A 50 -4.27 -10.26 -12.11
CA ALA A 50 -4.37 -10.11 -13.56
C ALA A 50 -5.84 -10.09 -14.02
N LEU A 51 -6.65 -11.03 -13.53
CA LEU A 51 -8.07 -11.10 -13.86
C LEU A 51 -8.83 -9.87 -13.36
N ALA A 52 -8.57 -9.42 -12.13
CA ALA A 52 -9.22 -8.24 -11.57
C ALA A 52 -8.89 -6.98 -12.36
N ARG A 53 -7.61 -6.76 -12.71
CA ARG A 53 -7.17 -5.61 -13.53
C ARG A 53 -7.80 -5.61 -14.92
N TYR A 54 -7.76 -6.75 -15.60
CA TYR A 54 -8.37 -6.91 -16.92
C TYR A 54 -9.87 -6.59 -16.89
N THR A 55 -10.58 -7.19 -15.92
CA THR A 55 -12.03 -7.03 -15.80
C THR A 55 -12.42 -5.61 -15.39
N ALA A 56 -11.72 -5.01 -14.43
CA ALA A 56 -11.96 -3.63 -14.02
C ALA A 56 -11.74 -2.65 -15.18
N SER A 57 -10.69 -2.86 -15.99
CA SER A 57 -10.46 -2.04 -17.18
C SER A 57 -11.59 -2.17 -18.21
N ARG A 58 -12.14 -3.37 -18.41
CA ARG A 58 -13.28 -3.60 -19.30
C ARG A 58 -14.51 -2.82 -18.84
N ILE A 59 -14.81 -2.84 -17.54
CA ILE A 59 -15.92 -2.09 -16.94
C ILE A 59 -15.71 -0.58 -17.13
N ILE A 60 -14.52 -0.07 -16.77
CA ILE A 60 -14.20 1.36 -16.90
C ILE A 60 -14.31 1.84 -18.36
N SER A 61 -13.92 1.00 -19.32
CA SER A 61 -14.05 1.29 -20.75
C SER A 61 -15.45 1.05 -21.33
N GLY A 62 -16.44 0.66 -20.53
CA GLY A 62 -17.81 0.38 -21.00
C GLY A 62 -17.98 -0.91 -21.81
N ASN A 63 -16.98 -1.80 -21.79
CA ASN A 63 -16.99 -3.09 -22.50
C ASN A 63 -17.50 -4.27 -21.65
N ASP A 64 -17.96 -3.98 -20.44
CA ASP A 64 -18.56 -4.90 -19.47
C ASP A 64 -19.52 -4.07 -18.60
N ASP A 65 -20.79 -4.46 -18.54
CA ASP A 65 -21.88 -3.66 -17.93
C ASP A 65 -22.03 -3.91 -16.41
N ARG A 66 -21.09 -4.65 -15.81
CA ARG A 66 -21.08 -4.84 -14.36
C ARG A 66 -20.62 -3.58 -13.64
N LEU A 67 -21.09 -3.42 -12.40
CA LEU A 67 -20.62 -2.34 -11.52
C LEU A 67 -19.33 -2.75 -10.80
N LEU A 68 -18.28 -1.94 -10.96
CA LEU A 68 -17.05 -2.08 -10.16
C LEU A 68 -17.29 -1.52 -8.75
N VAL A 69 -17.08 -2.35 -7.73
CA VAL A 69 -17.30 -2.00 -6.32
C VAL A 69 -16.03 -2.20 -5.51
N ILE A 70 -15.53 -1.11 -4.92
CA ILE A 70 -14.42 -1.14 -3.96
C ILE A 70 -15.01 -1.08 -2.55
N VAL A 71 -14.87 -2.15 -1.76
CA VAL A 71 -15.52 -2.25 -0.44
C VAL A 71 -14.61 -2.91 0.59
N GLY A 72 -14.66 -2.44 1.83
CA GLY A 72 -13.86 -2.97 2.94
C GLY A 72 -13.73 -1.96 4.07
N PRO A 73 -12.97 -2.31 5.13
CA PRO A 73 -12.71 -1.40 6.25
C PRO A 73 -12.03 -0.10 5.78
N CYS A 74 -12.17 0.98 6.55
CA CYS A 74 -11.56 2.27 6.20
C CYS A 74 -10.02 2.18 6.18
N SER A 75 -9.43 1.49 7.15
CA SER A 75 -8.01 1.15 7.23
C SER A 75 -7.84 -0.21 7.90
N ILE A 76 -6.75 -0.90 7.57
CA ILE A 76 -6.40 -2.20 8.13
C ILE A 76 -5.41 -1.98 9.27
N HIS A 77 -5.92 -2.07 10.49
CA HIS A 77 -5.13 -2.07 11.72
C HIS A 77 -4.92 -3.49 12.28
N SER A 78 -5.69 -4.47 11.80
CA SER A 78 -5.62 -5.89 12.21
C SER A 78 -5.64 -6.80 10.98
N PRO A 79 -4.54 -7.51 10.68
CA PRO A 79 -4.48 -8.45 9.57
C PRO A 79 -5.49 -9.61 9.69
N GLU A 80 -5.71 -10.09 10.91
CA GLU A 80 -6.64 -11.20 11.20
C GLU A 80 -8.08 -10.84 10.84
N GLN A 81 -8.54 -9.66 11.30
CA GLN A 81 -9.88 -9.17 10.97
C GLN A 81 -10.04 -8.88 9.47
N ALA A 82 -8.98 -8.39 8.81
CA ALA A 82 -9.00 -8.18 7.37
C ALA A 82 -9.14 -9.50 6.59
N LEU A 83 -8.44 -10.56 7.01
CA LEU A 83 -8.54 -11.87 6.40
C LEU A 83 -9.92 -12.51 6.62
N GLU A 84 -10.50 -12.36 7.81
CA GLU A 84 -11.85 -12.86 8.09
C GLU A 84 -12.90 -12.12 7.24
N TYR A 85 -12.80 -10.80 7.12
CA TYR A 85 -13.63 -10.01 6.21
C TYR A 85 -13.49 -10.50 4.76
N ALA A 86 -12.25 -10.72 4.29
CA ALA A 86 -11.98 -11.19 2.94
C ALA A 86 -12.64 -12.56 2.66
N ARG A 87 -12.62 -13.47 3.65
CA ARG A 87 -13.26 -14.78 3.56
C ARG A 87 -14.77 -14.67 3.43
N LEU A 88 -15.41 -13.91 4.32
CA LEU A 88 -16.86 -13.67 4.30
C LEU A 88 -17.31 -12.99 2.99
N LEU A 89 -16.54 -12.02 2.51
CA LEU A 89 -16.81 -11.33 1.25
C LEU A 89 -16.72 -12.31 0.07
N LYS A 90 -15.64 -13.11 0.02
CA LYS A 90 -15.42 -14.10 -1.04
C LYS A 90 -16.56 -15.11 -1.14
N GLU A 91 -17.13 -15.53 -0.02
CA GLU A 91 -18.28 -16.45 0.00
C GLU A 91 -19.55 -15.83 -0.58
N ARG A 92 -19.72 -14.50 -0.54
CA ARG A 92 -20.93 -13.83 -1.02
C ARG A 92 -20.81 -13.30 -2.45
N ILE A 93 -19.60 -13.09 -2.97
CA ILE A 93 -19.39 -12.66 -4.36
C ILE A 93 -20.23 -13.46 -5.39
N PRO A 94 -20.35 -14.80 -5.31
CA PRO A 94 -21.14 -15.57 -6.28
C PRO A 94 -22.63 -15.19 -6.35
N SER A 95 -23.22 -14.64 -5.28
CA SER A 95 -24.62 -14.18 -5.29
C SER A 95 -24.83 -12.81 -5.94
N TRP A 96 -23.76 -12.11 -6.32
CA TRP A 96 -23.80 -10.76 -6.88
C TRP A 96 -23.16 -10.71 -8.27
N SER A 97 -23.74 -11.45 -9.21
CA SER A 97 -23.18 -11.65 -10.55
C SER A 97 -23.03 -10.37 -11.39
N ASN A 98 -23.81 -9.33 -11.09
CA ASN A 98 -23.75 -8.03 -11.74
C ASN A 98 -22.65 -7.11 -11.20
N LEU A 99 -21.84 -7.57 -10.22
CA LEU A 99 -20.79 -6.78 -9.60
C LEU A 99 -19.40 -7.38 -9.90
N LEU A 100 -18.42 -6.50 -10.08
CA LEU A 100 -17.01 -6.83 -9.86
C LEU A 100 -16.60 -6.24 -8.51
N ILE A 101 -16.45 -7.08 -7.49
CA ILE A 101 -16.10 -6.65 -6.15
C ILE A 101 -14.59 -6.80 -5.92
N ILE A 102 -13.94 -5.73 -5.47
CA ILE A 102 -12.54 -5.72 -5.04
C ILE A 102 -12.49 -5.24 -3.59
N MET A 103 -11.85 -6.01 -2.72
CA MET A 103 -11.67 -5.63 -1.32
C MET A 103 -10.76 -4.40 -1.20
N ARG A 104 -11.18 -3.40 -0.42
CA ARG A 104 -10.37 -2.25 -0.02
C ARG A 104 -9.28 -2.70 0.97
N ALA A 105 -8.03 -2.41 0.67
CA ALA A 105 -6.86 -2.73 1.51
C ALA A 105 -5.98 -1.49 1.73
N TYR A 106 -6.49 -0.52 2.49
CA TYR A 106 -5.75 0.68 2.90
C TYR A 106 -5.13 0.44 4.27
N LEU A 107 -3.92 0.93 4.49
CA LEU A 107 -3.20 0.88 5.78
C LEU A 107 -3.41 2.17 6.55
#